data_AF-A0A919NWE1-F1
#
_entry.id   AF-A0A919NWE1-F1
#
_cell.length_a   1.000
_cell.length_b   1.000
_cell.length_c   1.000
_cell.angle_alpha   90.00
_cell.angle_beta   90.00
_cell.angle_gamma   90.00
#
_symmetry.space_group_name_H-M   'P 1'
#
loop_
_entity.id
_entity.type
_entity.pdbx_description
1 polymer ?
#
loop_
_entity_poly.entity_id
_entity_poly.type
_entity_poly.pdbx_seq_one_letter_code
_entity_poly.pdbx_strand_id
1 'polypeptide(L)'
;MQRSRLRLAIYASAAVLAVGGGVGAAVAATNPSTTAAGVLTATFTKDSDWGSGYQAKYTIKNATGTAVNGWQVAFGLPSTAKLGSFWDAAVTVSGSTATAKNPSWATTIPAGGTAEFGFIVAGSGNPTTCTINGASCAGGATTAPTTAPTTKPTTAAPTTAPTTAPTTKAPTTAPTTVPPTTTPPTGGGSVLVAPYVDMGLLSNGSTTLAQLGTSGNVKSFSLAFVTSVGCKASWFNAFDPRQKQFADQIAAIRAAGGDVKVSFGGATGIELAQACTSVATLQAEYQAVVTAYNLKYIDLDIEGAAVADPTTIARRSTALAALQKANPGLKISLTLPVLPEGLTVDGVNVVKSAKDAGVNLDLVNIMAMDYGRSAQDYGDLAIQAVKSTKDQIKQLYGNSDAAAFKMVGVTPMLGVNDDQGKFLQSDARDLIAFANANHLGFVSYWEANRDKNACQGALFQCTNVTQTPFEFSKIFAGFTG
;
A
#
# COMPACT_ATOMS: atom_id res chain seq x y z
N MET A 1 -39.93 -0.84 -33.16
CA MET A 1 -39.95 -0.83 -31.69
C MET A 1 -40.10 -2.26 -31.20
N GLN A 2 -39.03 -2.88 -30.72
CA GLN A 2 -39.16 -4.22 -30.13
C GLN A 2 -37.94 -4.58 -29.28
N ARG A 3 -38.24 -5.10 -28.09
CA ARG A 3 -37.34 -5.71 -27.11
C ARG A 3 -36.90 -7.10 -27.57
N SER A 4 -35.66 -7.52 -27.25
CA SER A 4 -35.27 -8.92 -26.96
C SER A 4 -33.81 -8.92 -26.46
N ARG A 5 -33.48 -9.20 -25.18
CA ARG A 5 -33.35 -10.50 -24.46
C ARG A 5 -32.08 -11.33 -24.79
N LEU A 6 -31.31 -11.52 -23.71
CA LEU A 6 -30.62 -12.73 -23.22
C LEU A 6 -29.38 -13.35 -23.96
N ARG A 7 -28.29 -13.37 -23.18
CA ARG A 7 -27.46 -14.52 -22.74
C ARG A 7 -26.61 -15.32 -23.74
N LEU A 8 -25.29 -15.22 -23.48
CA LEU A 8 -24.34 -16.30 -23.14
C LEU A 8 -23.83 -17.26 -24.23
N ALA A 9 -22.49 -17.32 -24.27
CA ALA A 9 -21.65 -18.52 -24.37
C ALA A 9 -21.10 -19.03 -25.72
N ILE A 10 -19.80 -19.36 -25.65
CA ILE A 10 -19.08 -20.51 -26.25
C ILE A 10 -18.44 -20.34 -27.64
N TYR A 11 -17.13 -20.63 -27.64
CA TYR A 11 -16.28 -21.00 -28.78
C TYR A 11 -16.78 -22.28 -29.48
N ALA A 12 -17.02 -22.25 -30.80
CA ALA A 12 -16.72 -23.37 -31.71
C ALA A 12 -16.84 -22.97 -33.19
N SER A 13 -15.95 -23.57 -33.98
CA SER A 13 -15.64 -23.40 -35.39
C SER A 13 -16.79 -23.73 -36.38
N ALA A 14 -16.79 -23.07 -37.54
CA ALA A 14 -17.20 -23.68 -38.81
C ALA A 14 -16.61 -22.91 -40.01
N ALA A 15 -15.98 -23.66 -40.92
CA ALA A 15 -15.42 -23.18 -42.17
C ALA A 15 -16.37 -23.44 -43.35
N VAL A 16 -16.04 -22.77 -44.47
CA VAL A 16 -16.33 -23.12 -45.88
C VAL A 16 -17.65 -22.58 -46.49
N LEU A 17 -17.57 -21.62 -47.43
CA LEU A 17 -17.57 -21.84 -48.89
C LEU A 17 -17.44 -20.52 -49.67
N ALA A 18 -16.67 -20.57 -50.76
CA ALA A 18 -16.45 -19.50 -51.74
C ALA A 18 -17.59 -19.43 -52.78
N VAL A 19 -17.70 -18.29 -53.50
CA VAL A 19 -17.58 -18.16 -54.98
C VAL A 19 -18.19 -16.83 -55.48
N GLY A 20 -17.39 -16.09 -56.28
CA GLY A 20 -17.79 -15.26 -57.44
C GLY A 20 -18.28 -13.84 -57.14
N GLY A 21 -17.80 -12.74 -57.75
CA GLY A 21 -16.90 -12.54 -58.88
C GLY A 21 -17.22 -11.20 -59.58
N GLY A 22 -16.20 -10.35 -59.81
CA GLY A 22 -16.15 -9.25 -60.80
C GLY A 22 -16.98 -7.98 -60.52
N VAL A 23 -16.66 -6.76 -60.96
CA VAL A 23 -15.60 -6.15 -61.79
C VAL A 23 -15.67 -4.63 -61.50
N GLY A 24 -14.55 -3.89 -61.47
CA GLY A 24 -14.59 -2.42 -61.56
C GLY A 24 -13.49 -1.69 -60.80
N ALA A 25 -12.25 -1.78 -61.28
CA ALA A 25 -11.15 -0.97 -60.77
C ALA A 25 -11.30 0.49 -61.25
N ALA A 26 -11.69 1.39 -60.34
CA ALA A 26 -11.42 2.81 -60.45
C ALA A 26 -10.20 3.12 -59.57
N VAL A 27 -9.08 3.40 -60.22
CA VAL A 27 -7.83 3.85 -59.58
C VAL A 27 -8.05 5.29 -59.11
N ALA A 28 -8.53 5.45 -57.88
CA ALA A 28 -8.42 6.71 -57.15
C ALA A 28 -7.07 6.70 -56.43
N ALA A 29 -6.12 7.45 -56.99
CA ALA A 29 -4.88 7.80 -56.32
C ALA A 29 -5.21 8.53 -55.01
N THR A 30 -5.21 7.79 -53.90
CA THR A 30 -5.04 8.37 -52.57
C THR A 30 -3.59 8.13 -52.21
N ASN A 31 -2.88 9.23 -51.99
CA ASN A 31 -1.50 9.24 -51.54
C ASN A 31 -1.31 8.18 -50.45
N PRO A 32 -0.21 7.38 -50.45
CA PRO A 32 0.18 6.78 -49.19
C PRO A 32 0.34 7.97 -48.24
N SER A 33 -0.57 8.11 -47.28
CA SER A 33 -0.22 8.80 -46.06
C SER A 33 0.98 8.01 -45.56
N THR A 34 2.17 8.55 -45.82
CA THR A 34 3.34 8.25 -45.03
C THR A 34 2.94 8.65 -43.62
N THR A 35 2.31 7.72 -42.90
CA THR A 35 2.13 7.84 -41.46
C THR A 35 3.52 8.16 -40.96
N ALA A 36 3.75 9.41 -40.57
CA ALA A 36 5.01 9.80 -39.98
C ALA A 36 5.30 8.76 -38.91
N ALA A 37 6.48 8.11 -38.98
CA ALA A 37 6.87 7.16 -37.97
C ALA A 37 6.72 7.87 -36.63
N GLY A 38 5.71 7.49 -35.85
CA GLY A 38 5.42 8.24 -34.64
C GLY A 38 6.58 8.07 -33.67
N VAL A 39 6.71 9.00 -32.76
CA VAL A 39 7.80 9.06 -31.81
C VAL A 39 7.29 8.73 -30.41
N LEU A 40 8.17 8.26 -29.55
CA LEU A 40 7.88 8.15 -28.13
C LEU A 40 7.99 9.56 -27.54
N THR A 41 6.93 10.03 -26.88
CA THR A 41 6.93 11.33 -26.20
C THR A 41 6.73 11.13 -24.70
N ALA A 42 7.21 12.08 -23.89
CA ALA A 42 6.96 12.12 -22.46
C ALA A 42 6.52 13.53 -22.04
N THR A 43 5.35 13.65 -21.44
CA THR A 43 4.75 14.94 -21.10
C THR A 43 4.69 15.13 -19.59
N PHE A 44 5.29 16.21 -19.09
CA PHE A 44 5.24 16.60 -17.69
C PHE A 44 3.93 17.34 -17.38
N THR A 45 3.30 16.98 -16.27
CA THR A 45 2.15 17.70 -15.70
C THR A 45 2.27 17.78 -14.19
N LYS A 46 1.83 18.89 -13.59
CA LYS A 46 1.67 19.00 -12.13
C LYS A 46 0.24 18.67 -11.78
N ASP A 47 0.06 17.67 -10.92
CA ASP A 47 -1.26 17.31 -10.38
C ASP A 47 -1.64 18.25 -9.22
N SER A 48 -0.65 18.72 -8.46
CA SER A 48 -0.82 19.70 -7.39
C SER A 48 0.48 20.49 -7.15
N ASP A 49 0.39 21.77 -6.82
CA ASP A 49 1.52 22.64 -6.48
C ASP A 49 1.16 23.49 -5.27
N TRP A 50 1.93 23.37 -4.19
CA TRP A 50 1.73 24.10 -2.93
C TRP A 50 2.85 25.12 -2.66
N GLY A 51 3.60 25.50 -3.69
CA GLY A 51 4.60 26.57 -3.66
C GLY A 51 5.95 26.15 -3.05
N SER A 52 5.95 25.46 -1.91
CA SER A 52 7.15 24.87 -1.30
C SER A 52 7.45 23.44 -1.77
N GLY A 53 6.60 22.88 -2.62
CA GLY A 53 6.71 21.57 -3.22
C GLY A 53 5.55 21.31 -4.17
N TYR A 54 5.61 20.22 -4.91
CA TYR A 54 4.54 19.83 -5.84
C TYR A 54 4.49 18.33 -6.06
N GLN A 55 3.31 17.83 -6.45
CA GLN A 55 3.10 16.52 -7.04
C GLN A 55 3.00 16.65 -8.55
N ALA A 56 3.75 15.82 -9.27
CA ALA A 56 3.75 15.81 -10.71
C ALA A 56 3.87 14.40 -11.28
N LYS A 57 3.59 14.28 -12.57
CA LYS A 57 3.75 13.05 -13.33
C LYS A 57 4.30 13.29 -14.73
N TYR A 58 4.88 12.23 -15.28
CA TYR A 58 5.18 12.10 -16.69
C TYR A 58 4.25 11.07 -17.34
N THR A 59 3.57 11.47 -18.41
CA THR A 59 2.81 10.55 -19.29
C THR A 59 3.64 10.26 -20.54
N ILE A 60 3.99 8.99 -20.73
CA ILE A 60 4.75 8.50 -21.89
C ILE A 60 3.75 7.95 -22.90
N LYS A 61 3.80 8.43 -24.16
CA LYS A 61 2.91 7.98 -25.23
C LYS A 61 3.71 7.35 -26.36
N ASN A 62 3.34 6.13 -26.72
CA ASN A 62 3.96 5.40 -27.81
C ASN A 62 3.21 5.60 -29.14
N ALA A 63 3.68 6.50 -29.99
CA ALA A 63 3.11 6.69 -31.32
C ALA A 63 3.84 5.91 -32.44
N THR A 64 4.85 5.09 -32.13
CA THR A 64 5.79 4.52 -33.13
C THR A 64 5.21 3.45 -34.05
N GLY A 65 3.94 3.07 -33.86
CA GLY A 65 3.26 2.03 -34.64
C GLY A 65 3.62 0.60 -34.23
N THR A 66 4.59 0.40 -33.34
CA THR A 66 4.98 -0.90 -32.77
C THR A 66 5.10 -0.83 -31.25
N ALA A 67 5.07 -1.96 -30.56
CA ALA A 67 5.26 -1.98 -29.11
C ALA A 67 6.69 -1.58 -28.73
N VAL A 68 6.84 -0.72 -27.73
CA VAL A 68 8.14 -0.32 -27.17
C VAL A 68 8.41 -1.14 -25.92
N ASN A 69 9.56 -1.83 -25.89
CA ASN A 69 10.02 -2.61 -24.75
C ASN A 69 11.12 -1.83 -24.01
N GLY A 70 10.79 -1.39 -22.81
CA GLY A 70 11.63 -0.56 -21.95
C GLY A 70 11.47 0.93 -22.26
N TRP A 71 11.38 1.73 -21.22
CA TRP A 71 11.40 3.18 -21.31
C TRP A 71 12.22 3.78 -20.18
N GLN A 72 12.88 4.89 -20.47
CA GLN A 72 13.65 5.67 -19.52
C GLN A 72 13.45 7.15 -19.77
N VAL A 73 12.91 7.88 -18.80
CA VAL A 73 12.79 9.33 -18.81
C VAL A 73 13.86 9.93 -17.91
N ALA A 74 14.74 10.76 -18.47
CA ALA A 74 15.71 11.54 -17.69
C ALA A 74 15.31 13.01 -17.70
N PHE A 75 15.20 13.64 -16.52
CA PHE A 75 14.76 15.02 -16.39
C PHE A 75 15.54 15.77 -15.30
N GLY A 76 15.89 17.03 -15.58
CA GLY A 76 16.59 17.91 -14.66
C GLY A 76 15.64 18.69 -13.79
N LEU A 77 15.86 18.74 -12.48
CA LEU A 77 15.18 19.66 -11.56
C LEU A 77 16.02 20.93 -11.37
N PRO A 78 15.39 22.09 -11.13
CA PRO A 78 16.08 23.30 -10.67
C PRO A 78 16.91 23.03 -9.40
N SER A 79 17.97 23.79 -9.16
CA SER A 79 18.80 23.65 -7.94
C SER A 79 18.03 23.94 -6.65
N THR A 80 16.93 24.68 -6.74
CA THR A 80 15.97 24.97 -5.66
C THR A 80 14.99 23.84 -5.40
N ALA A 81 15.02 22.77 -6.20
CA ALA A 81 14.09 21.66 -6.15
C ALA A 81 14.82 20.33 -5.93
N LYS A 82 14.23 19.45 -5.13
CA LYS A 82 14.74 18.11 -4.85
C LYS A 82 13.63 17.09 -5.04
N LEU A 83 13.95 16.03 -5.78
CA LEU A 83 13.05 14.90 -5.92
C LEU A 83 12.83 14.24 -4.55
N GLY A 84 11.57 14.06 -4.18
CA GLY A 84 11.13 13.30 -3.02
C GLY A 84 10.66 11.90 -3.44
N SER A 85 9.49 11.49 -2.97
CA SER A 85 8.87 10.20 -3.30
C SER A 85 8.52 10.09 -4.78
N PHE A 86 8.47 8.88 -5.31
CA PHE A 86 8.05 8.56 -6.68
C PHE A 86 7.36 7.19 -6.72
N TRP A 87 6.54 6.97 -7.74
CA TRP A 87 5.78 5.72 -7.94
C TRP A 87 5.69 5.39 -9.44
N ASP A 88 5.29 4.15 -9.76
CA ASP A 88 5.18 3.60 -11.13
C ASP A 88 6.45 3.68 -12.00
N ALA A 89 7.59 3.98 -11.39
CA ALA A 89 8.91 3.96 -12.00
C ALA A 89 10.00 3.61 -10.97
N ALA A 90 11.09 3.02 -11.46
CA ALA A 90 12.35 2.98 -10.73
C ALA A 90 13.13 4.27 -11.01
N VAL A 91 13.28 5.15 -10.02
CA VAL A 91 13.97 6.43 -10.19
C VAL A 91 15.33 6.43 -9.48
N THR A 92 16.36 6.85 -10.21
CA THR A 92 17.68 7.17 -9.64
C THR A 92 17.97 8.66 -9.79
N VAL A 93 18.73 9.23 -8.87
CA VAL A 93 19.10 10.66 -8.90
C VAL A 93 20.61 10.80 -8.86
N SER A 94 21.15 11.59 -9.78
CA SER A 94 22.57 11.98 -9.81
C SER A 94 22.66 13.48 -10.02
N GLY A 95 23.16 14.20 -9.01
CA GLY A 95 23.13 15.67 -9.01
C GLY A 95 21.69 16.19 -9.02
N SER A 96 21.36 17.07 -9.98
CA SER A 96 20.01 17.59 -10.18
C SER A 96 19.19 16.82 -11.22
N THR A 97 19.71 15.72 -11.77
CA THR A 97 19.03 14.92 -12.79
C THR A 97 18.43 13.66 -12.18
N ALA A 98 17.11 13.49 -12.35
CA ALA A 98 16.38 12.27 -12.04
C ALA A 98 16.23 11.42 -13.30
N THR A 99 16.42 10.10 -13.18
CA THR A 99 16.24 9.13 -14.27
C THR A 99 15.23 8.08 -13.83
N ALA A 100 14.02 8.16 -14.39
CA ALA A 100 12.94 7.22 -14.18
C ALA A 100 12.97 6.12 -15.25
N LYS A 101 12.90 4.86 -14.83
CA LYS A 101 12.83 3.70 -15.72
C LYS A 101 11.58 2.89 -15.46
N ASN A 102 11.06 2.27 -16.52
CA ASN A 102 9.99 1.30 -16.43
C ASN A 102 10.24 0.26 -15.31
N PRO A 103 9.24 -0.05 -14.49
CA PRO A 103 9.35 -1.13 -13.53
C PRO A 103 9.42 -2.48 -14.28
N SER A 104 9.94 -3.51 -13.61
CA SER A 104 10.12 -4.83 -14.22
C SER A 104 8.81 -5.52 -14.62
N TRP A 105 7.67 -5.05 -14.11
CA TRP A 105 6.33 -5.59 -14.37
C TRP A 105 5.56 -4.83 -15.46
N ALA A 106 5.97 -3.61 -15.83
CA ALA A 106 5.37 -2.83 -16.93
C ALA A 106 6.45 -2.37 -17.91
N THR A 107 7.12 -3.35 -18.53
CA THR A 107 8.20 -3.09 -19.47
C THR A 107 7.71 -2.67 -20.85
N THR A 108 6.49 -3.03 -21.24
CA THR A 108 6.02 -2.89 -22.63
C THR A 108 4.92 -1.85 -22.73
N ILE A 109 5.10 -0.88 -23.62
CA ILE A 109 4.04 0.06 -24.04
C ILE A 109 3.57 -0.38 -25.44
N PRO A 110 2.34 -0.91 -25.60
CA PRO A 110 1.80 -1.26 -26.92
C PRO A 110 1.80 -0.08 -27.90
N ALA A 111 1.71 -0.34 -29.20
CA ALA A 111 1.53 0.71 -30.20
C ALA A 111 0.26 1.52 -29.88
N GLY A 112 0.37 2.85 -29.81
CA GLY A 112 -0.71 3.75 -29.39
C GLY A 112 -0.96 3.79 -27.86
N GLY A 113 -0.28 2.95 -27.08
CA GLY A 113 -0.42 2.85 -25.63
C GLY A 113 0.28 3.97 -24.87
N THR A 114 0.05 3.98 -23.56
CA THR A 114 0.66 4.93 -22.63
C THR A 114 1.23 4.24 -21.39
N ALA A 115 2.21 4.87 -20.76
CA ALA A 115 2.66 4.56 -19.40
C ALA A 115 2.77 5.87 -18.62
N GLU A 116 2.53 5.84 -17.33
CA GLU A 116 2.65 7.02 -16.48
C GLU A 116 3.52 6.71 -15.27
N PHE A 117 4.20 7.72 -14.75
CA PHE A 117 4.80 7.66 -13.43
C PHE A 117 4.72 9.01 -12.73
N GLY A 118 4.57 8.99 -11.43
CA GLY A 118 4.43 10.21 -10.62
C GLY A 118 5.52 10.34 -9.56
N PHE A 119 5.65 11.57 -9.06
CA PHE A 119 6.66 11.95 -8.07
C PHE A 119 6.28 13.22 -7.32
N ILE A 120 6.84 13.36 -6.12
CA ILE A 120 6.79 14.56 -5.29
C ILE A 120 8.13 15.29 -5.41
N VAL A 121 8.09 16.61 -5.43
CA VAL A 121 9.27 17.48 -5.37
C VAL A 121 9.15 18.41 -4.19
N ALA A 122 10.21 18.53 -3.41
CA ALA A 122 10.39 19.61 -2.43
C ALA A 122 11.08 20.79 -3.11
N GLY A 123 10.51 21.98 -3.05
CA GLY A 123 10.94 23.17 -3.78
C GLY A 123 10.05 23.51 -4.97
N SER A 124 10.40 24.58 -5.69
CA SER A 124 9.59 25.13 -6.79
C SER A 124 10.29 25.07 -8.15
N GLY A 125 9.50 25.26 -9.21
CA GLY A 125 9.94 25.21 -10.61
C GLY A 125 9.48 23.96 -11.35
N ASN A 126 9.68 23.94 -12.67
CA ASN A 126 9.37 22.79 -13.54
C ASN A 126 10.70 22.12 -13.97
N PRO A 127 10.66 20.86 -14.46
CA PRO A 127 11.85 20.24 -15.02
C PRO A 127 12.46 21.08 -16.15
N THR A 128 13.77 21.28 -16.12
CA THR A 128 14.52 22.15 -17.05
C THR A 128 15.01 21.41 -18.28
N THR A 129 15.12 20.08 -18.20
CA THR A 129 15.48 19.19 -19.30
C THR A 129 14.61 17.95 -19.25
N CYS A 130 14.40 17.29 -20.40
CA CYS A 130 13.71 16.01 -20.47
C CYS A 130 14.14 15.23 -21.71
N THR A 131 14.59 13.99 -21.52
CA THR A 131 14.78 13.01 -22.59
C THR A 131 14.03 11.71 -22.30
N ILE A 132 13.54 11.05 -23.35
CA ILE A 132 12.92 9.72 -23.31
C ILE A 132 13.75 8.78 -24.21
N ASN A 133 14.31 7.73 -23.63
CA ASN A 133 15.25 6.81 -24.29
C ASN A 133 16.39 7.54 -25.03
N GLY A 134 16.86 8.66 -24.46
CA GLY A 134 17.95 9.48 -25.02
C GLY A 134 17.53 10.51 -26.07
N ALA A 135 16.27 10.50 -26.55
CA ALA A 135 15.73 11.52 -27.45
C ALA A 135 14.96 12.61 -26.70
N SER A 136 14.75 13.78 -27.28
CA SER A 136 13.95 14.85 -26.65
C SER A 136 12.52 14.37 -26.34
N CYS A 137 12.02 14.66 -25.13
CA CYS A 137 10.68 14.28 -24.70
C CYS A 137 9.53 14.85 -25.57
N ALA A 138 9.79 15.95 -26.30
CA ALA A 138 8.84 16.55 -27.24
C ALA A 138 8.77 15.81 -28.59
N GLY A 139 9.61 14.79 -28.82
CA GLY A 139 9.57 13.98 -30.04
C GLY A 139 10.40 14.52 -31.22
N GLY A 140 11.39 15.38 -30.96
CA GLY A 140 12.32 15.88 -31.98
C GLY A 140 13.66 15.13 -31.98
N ALA A 141 14.21 14.84 -33.17
CA ALA A 141 15.55 14.28 -33.30
C ALA A 141 16.59 15.28 -32.77
N THR A 142 17.34 14.87 -31.75
CA THR A 142 18.57 15.54 -31.33
C THR A 142 19.67 14.48 -31.29
N THR A 143 20.79 14.81 -31.94
CA THR A 143 21.93 13.92 -32.19
C THR A 143 22.56 13.43 -30.88
N ALA A 144 22.82 12.12 -30.84
CA ALA A 144 23.45 11.41 -29.72
C ALA A 144 24.88 11.90 -29.43
N PRO A 145 25.32 11.93 -28.15
CA PRO A 145 26.71 11.71 -27.80
C PRO A 145 26.95 10.21 -27.63
N THR A 146 27.65 9.62 -28.60
CA THR A 146 28.20 8.27 -28.53
C THR A 146 29.41 8.28 -27.59
N THR A 147 29.34 7.59 -26.45
CA THR A 147 30.49 6.86 -25.87
C THR A 147 30.05 6.04 -24.65
N ALA A 148 30.16 4.72 -24.75
CA ALA A 148 30.00 3.78 -23.65
C ALA A 148 31.30 3.71 -22.83
N PRO A 149 31.26 3.71 -21.49
CA PRO A 149 32.40 3.26 -20.68
C PRO A 149 32.30 1.74 -20.51
N THR A 150 33.08 1.01 -21.30
CA THR A 150 33.50 -0.36 -20.99
C THR A 150 34.67 -0.29 -20.01
N THR A 151 34.51 -0.73 -18.77
CA THR A 151 35.62 -1.37 -18.03
C THR A 151 35.08 -2.33 -16.97
N LYS A 152 35.56 -3.56 -17.09
CA LYS A 152 35.38 -4.73 -16.22
C LYS A 152 36.10 -4.50 -14.88
N PRO A 153 35.52 -4.80 -13.70
CA PRO A 153 36.26 -4.78 -12.45
C PRO A 153 37.19 -6.00 -12.39
N THR A 154 38.50 -5.75 -12.42
CA THR A 154 39.54 -6.72 -12.06
C THR A 154 39.89 -6.59 -10.58
N THR A 155 39.94 -7.74 -9.93
CA THR A 155 40.36 -8.00 -8.55
C THR A 155 41.82 -7.60 -8.32
N ALA A 156 42.08 -6.83 -7.27
CA ALA A 156 43.37 -6.83 -6.56
C ALA A 156 43.16 -6.31 -5.12
N ALA A 157 43.54 -7.12 -4.14
CA ALA A 157 43.62 -6.75 -2.73
C ALA A 157 44.93 -6.01 -2.44
N PRO A 158 44.95 -5.01 -1.56
CA PRO A 158 46.16 -4.55 -0.91
C PRO A 158 46.17 -4.90 0.59
N THR A 159 47.17 -5.68 0.97
CA THR A 159 47.70 -5.87 2.33
C THR A 159 48.41 -4.59 2.79
N THR A 160 48.10 -4.09 3.99
CA THR A 160 49.04 -3.78 5.12
C THR A 160 48.37 -2.88 6.17
N ALA A 161 48.63 -3.22 7.44
CA ALA A 161 48.19 -2.49 8.63
C ALA A 161 49.05 -1.23 8.90
N PRO A 162 48.55 -0.30 9.74
CA PRO A 162 49.31 -0.06 10.97
C PRO A 162 48.46 0.14 12.24
N THR A 163 49.11 -0.28 13.32
CA THR A 163 48.84 -0.18 14.76
C THR A 163 48.66 1.26 15.27
N THR A 164 47.67 1.52 16.13
CA THR A 164 47.83 2.07 17.51
C THR A 164 46.48 2.30 18.19
N ALA A 165 46.39 1.82 19.43
CA ALA A 165 45.24 1.92 20.31
C ALA A 165 45.29 3.19 21.18
N PRO A 166 44.13 3.72 21.59
CA PRO A 166 44.02 4.44 22.85
C PRO A 166 43.29 3.58 23.89
N THR A 167 44.02 3.25 24.95
CA THR A 167 43.49 2.81 26.24
C THR A 167 42.76 3.98 26.89
N THR A 168 41.53 3.78 27.38
CA THR A 168 41.03 4.55 28.53
C THR A 168 40.01 3.74 29.34
N LYS A 169 40.31 3.72 30.63
CA LYS A 169 39.78 3.00 31.78
C LYS A 169 38.28 3.23 32.04
N ALA A 170 37.59 2.17 32.46
CA ALA A 170 36.25 2.20 33.01
C ALA A 170 36.17 2.89 34.38
N PRO A 171 35.08 3.62 34.70
CA PRO A 171 34.69 3.92 36.06
C PRO A 171 33.59 2.95 36.54
N THR A 172 33.95 2.15 37.52
CA THR A 172 33.06 1.54 38.54
C THR A 172 32.35 2.63 39.33
N THR A 173 31.02 2.59 39.40
CA THR A 173 30.20 2.48 40.64
C THR A 173 28.70 2.51 40.30
N ALA A 174 27.99 1.49 40.78
CA ALA A 174 26.53 1.41 40.78
C ALA A 174 25.91 2.31 41.85
N PRO A 175 24.66 2.75 41.67
CA PRO A 175 23.70 2.77 42.77
C PRO A 175 22.52 1.86 42.49
N THR A 176 22.31 0.93 43.42
CA THR A 176 21.16 0.04 43.55
C THR A 176 19.92 0.84 43.94
N THR A 177 18.94 0.95 43.06
CA THR A 177 17.54 1.20 43.45
C THR A 177 16.63 0.37 42.58
N VAL A 178 16.10 -0.71 43.17
CA VAL A 178 15.08 -1.59 42.59
C VAL A 178 13.75 -0.82 42.51
N PRO A 179 13.16 -0.60 41.31
CA PRO A 179 11.77 -0.18 41.21
C PRO A 179 10.86 -1.40 41.44
N PRO A 180 9.71 -1.25 42.12
CA PRO A 180 8.84 -2.37 42.45
C PRO A 180 8.25 -3.00 41.19
N THR A 181 8.25 -4.33 41.16
CA THR A 181 7.53 -5.17 40.22
C THR A 181 6.02 -4.97 40.41
N THR A 182 5.44 -4.02 39.70
CA THR A 182 3.99 -3.98 39.48
C THR A 182 3.65 -4.94 38.35
N THR A 183 3.09 -6.09 38.71
CA THR A 183 2.41 -7.00 37.79
C THR A 183 1.46 -6.19 36.88
N PRO A 184 1.57 -6.27 35.54
CA PRO A 184 0.61 -5.61 34.66
C PRO A 184 -0.80 -6.18 34.94
N PRO A 185 -1.83 -5.32 35.05
CA PRO A 185 -3.19 -5.79 35.30
C PRO A 185 -3.64 -6.69 34.14
N THR A 186 -4.03 -7.91 34.49
CA THR A 186 -4.83 -8.82 33.68
C THR A 186 -6.19 -8.16 33.41
N GLY A 187 -6.31 -7.48 32.28
CA GLY A 187 -7.54 -6.78 31.89
C GLY A 187 -7.38 -5.93 30.64
N GLY A 188 -6.86 -6.49 29.55
CA GLY A 188 -6.90 -5.84 28.24
C GLY A 188 -8.14 -6.32 27.49
N GLY A 189 -9.20 -5.51 27.45
CA GLY A 189 -10.33 -5.73 26.55
C GLY A 189 -9.84 -5.85 25.11
N SER A 190 -10.46 -6.72 24.32
CA SER A 190 -10.19 -6.86 22.89
C SER A 190 -10.27 -5.50 22.20
N VAL A 191 -9.28 -5.18 21.35
CA VAL A 191 -9.34 -4.02 20.46
C VAL A 191 -10.35 -4.33 19.37
N LEU A 192 -11.61 -3.91 19.58
CA LEU A 192 -12.75 -4.18 18.67
C LEU A 192 -12.90 -3.14 17.57
N VAL A 193 -12.53 -1.89 17.86
CA VAL A 193 -12.57 -0.77 16.92
C VAL A 193 -11.21 -0.11 16.91
N ALA A 194 -10.50 -0.14 15.79
CA ALA A 194 -9.21 0.55 15.66
C ALA A 194 -8.99 1.07 14.23
N PRO A 195 -9.54 2.26 13.90
CA PRO A 195 -9.34 2.87 12.59
C PRO A 195 -7.87 3.07 12.25
N TYR A 196 -7.58 3.02 10.95
CA TYR A 196 -6.24 3.30 10.45
C TYR A 196 -5.90 4.78 10.58
N VAL A 197 -4.63 5.05 10.87
CA VAL A 197 -4.03 6.38 10.86
C VAL A 197 -2.72 6.31 10.09
N ASP A 198 -2.62 7.05 8.99
CA ASP A 198 -1.36 7.32 8.31
C ASP A 198 -0.45 8.16 9.22
N MET A 199 0.57 7.50 9.76
CA MET A 199 1.57 8.07 10.65
C MET A 199 2.51 9.04 9.94
N GLY A 200 2.69 8.91 8.62
CA GLY A 200 3.43 9.86 7.80
C GLY A 200 2.68 11.19 7.73
N LEU A 201 1.38 11.13 7.46
CA LEU A 201 0.52 12.30 7.47
C LEU A 201 0.39 12.91 8.87
N LEU A 202 0.21 12.09 9.90
CA LEU A 202 0.16 12.52 11.30
C LEU A 202 1.47 13.24 11.70
N SER A 203 2.63 12.73 11.28
CA SER A 203 3.93 13.31 11.63
C SER A 203 4.16 14.71 11.07
N ASN A 204 3.48 15.04 9.97
CA ASN A 204 3.53 16.35 9.32
C ASN A 204 2.35 17.26 9.73
N GLY A 205 1.40 16.74 10.52
CA GLY A 205 0.15 17.41 10.87
C GLY A 205 0.16 18.04 12.26
N SER A 206 -0.82 18.92 12.51
CA SER A 206 -1.10 19.47 13.84
C SER A 206 -2.01 18.58 14.69
N THR A 207 -2.48 17.45 14.13
CA THR A 207 -3.42 16.53 14.78
C THR A 207 -2.70 15.41 15.51
N THR A 208 -3.21 15.03 16.67
CA THR A 208 -2.70 13.95 17.53
C THR A 208 -3.65 12.75 17.56
N LEU A 209 -3.16 11.57 17.93
CA LEU A 209 -4.02 10.38 18.11
C LEU A 209 -5.10 10.63 19.17
N ALA A 210 -4.76 11.34 20.26
CA ALA A 210 -5.72 11.69 21.31
C ALA A 210 -6.84 12.61 20.80
N GLN A 211 -6.53 13.57 19.93
CA GLN A 211 -7.54 14.43 19.30
C GLN A 211 -8.45 13.66 18.36
N LEU A 212 -7.90 12.75 17.53
CA LEU A 212 -8.69 11.85 16.70
C LEU A 212 -9.63 10.99 17.57
N GLY A 213 -9.10 10.42 18.65
CA GLY A 213 -9.86 9.53 19.54
C GLY A 213 -11.01 10.25 20.23
N THR A 214 -10.74 11.42 20.79
CA THR A 214 -11.76 12.25 21.46
C THR A 214 -12.84 12.71 20.47
N SER A 215 -12.45 13.14 19.27
CA SER A 215 -13.40 13.68 18.28
C SER A 215 -14.26 12.61 17.64
N GLY A 216 -13.69 11.42 17.42
CA GLY A 216 -14.37 10.26 16.81
C GLY A 216 -15.02 9.29 17.79
N ASN A 217 -14.87 9.50 19.11
CA ASN A 217 -15.27 8.55 20.16
C ASN A 217 -14.65 7.15 19.99
N VAL A 218 -13.44 7.08 19.46
CA VAL A 218 -12.67 5.83 19.29
C VAL A 218 -11.50 5.81 20.25
N LYS A 219 -11.24 4.66 20.86
CA LYS A 219 -10.20 4.53 21.89
C LYS A 219 -8.91 3.90 21.38
N SER A 220 -8.96 3.13 20.31
CA SER A 220 -7.80 2.39 19.79
C SER A 220 -7.56 2.73 18.33
N PHE A 221 -6.33 2.50 17.85
CA PHE A 221 -5.92 2.86 16.48
C PHE A 221 -5.00 1.81 15.86
N SER A 222 -5.14 1.63 14.55
CA SER A 222 -4.19 0.89 13.71
C SER A 222 -3.21 1.88 13.10
N LEU A 223 -1.94 1.85 13.51
CA LEU A 223 -0.92 2.83 13.14
C LEU A 223 -0.21 2.36 11.85
N ALA A 224 -0.41 3.10 10.77
CA ALA A 224 0.00 2.73 9.41
C ALA A 224 1.10 3.68 8.87
N PHE A 225 2.16 3.23 8.21
CA PHE A 225 2.64 1.85 8.12
C PHE A 225 4.12 1.77 8.49
N VAL A 226 4.50 0.65 9.07
CA VAL A 226 5.89 0.21 9.13
C VAL A 226 6.20 -0.58 7.86
N THR A 227 7.04 0.00 7.00
CA THR A 227 7.58 -0.62 5.80
C THR A 227 9.07 -0.95 6.01
N SER A 228 9.84 -1.06 4.92
CA SER A 228 11.21 -1.52 4.94
C SER A 228 12.16 -0.59 4.16
N VAL A 229 13.24 -0.14 4.81
CA VAL A 229 14.40 0.52 4.15
C VAL A 229 15.57 -0.48 4.15
N GLY A 230 15.79 -1.19 3.04
CA GLY A 230 16.54 -2.45 3.12
C GLY A 230 15.83 -3.45 4.06
N CYS A 231 16.50 -4.43 4.64
CA CYS A 231 15.90 -5.31 5.67
C CYS A 231 15.91 -4.61 7.06
N LYS A 232 15.27 -3.44 7.15
CA LYS A 232 15.09 -2.68 8.40
C LYS A 232 13.71 -2.05 8.45
N ALA A 233 13.01 -2.27 9.57
CA ALA A 233 11.70 -1.67 9.84
C ALA A 233 11.80 -0.14 9.82
N SER A 234 10.89 0.51 9.10
CA SER A 234 10.86 1.96 8.92
C SER A 234 9.42 2.46 8.85
N TRP A 235 9.07 3.42 9.70
CA TRP A 235 7.82 4.17 9.56
C TRP A 235 7.85 4.96 8.26
N PHE A 236 6.91 4.67 7.35
CA PHE A 236 6.71 5.36 6.07
C PHE A 236 8.02 5.68 5.33
N ASN A 237 8.96 4.72 5.35
CA ASN A 237 10.28 4.81 4.72
C ASN A 237 11.17 5.98 5.21
N ALA A 238 10.91 6.53 6.39
CA ALA A 238 11.61 7.71 6.92
C ALA A 238 12.28 7.48 8.28
N PHE A 239 11.64 6.74 9.18
CA PHE A 239 12.01 6.74 10.60
C PHE A 239 12.13 5.33 11.18
N ASP A 240 13.23 5.03 11.86
CA ASP A 240 13.39 3.77 12.60
C ASP A 240 12.43 3.73 13.81
N PRO A 241 11.47 2.78 13.87
CA PRO A 241 10.52 2.67 14.99
C PRO A 241 11.17 2.52 16.37
N ARG A 242 12.43 2.07 16.44
CA ARG A 242 13.18 1.91 17.71
C ARG A 242 13.51 3.25 18.37
N GLN A 243 13.49 4.34 17.61
CA GLN A 243 13.69 5.68 18.16
C GLN A 243 12.40 6.25 18.79
N LYS A 244 11.30 5.48 18.79
CA LYS A 244 10.10 5.73 19.60
C LYS A 244 9.45 7.10 19.35
N GLN A 245 9.50 7.59 18.12
CA GLN A 245 8.96 8.88 17.67
C GLN A 245 7.48 9.08 18.06
N PHE A 246 6.70 7.99 18.10
CA PHE A 246 5.27 8.01 18.43
C PHE A 246 4.96 7.48 19.83
N ALA A 247 5.96 7.26 20.70
CA ALA A 247 5.71 6.66 22.02
C ALA A 247 4.80 7.50 22.91
N ASP A 248 4.93 8.83 22.89
CA ASP A 248 4.07 9.71 23.69
C ASP A 248 2.61 9.67 23.22
N GLN A 249 2.38 9.60 21.90
CA GLN A 249 1.05 9.45 21.32
C GLN A 249 0.42 8.11 21.72
N ILE A 250 1.19 7.02 21.68
CA ILE A 250 0.74 5.68 22.09
C ILE A 250 0.46 5.63 23.59
N ALA A 251 1.30 6.27 24.42
CA ALA A 251 1.10 6.37 25.85
C ALA A 251 -0.19 7.14 26.19
N ALA A 252 -0.48 8.23 25.47
CA ALA A 252 -1.71 8.98 25.64
C ALA A 252 -2.96 8.15 25.32
N ILE A 253 -2.92 7.35 24.25
CA ILE A 253 -4.01 6.42 23.90
C ILE A 253 -4.23 5.38 25.01
N ARG A 254 -3.15 4.80 25.54
CA ARG A 254 -3.22 3.84 26.65
C ARG A 254 -3.74 4.48 27.94
N ALA A 255 -3.34 5.72 28.23
CA ALA A 255 -3.86 6.47 29.37
C ALA A 255 -5.36 6.78 29.24
N ALA A 256 -5.88 6.90 28.01
CA ALA A 256 -7.31 7.05 27.73
C ALA A 256 -8.10 5.71 27.77
N GLY A 257 -7.43 4.60 28.12
CA GLY A 257 -8.05 3.28 28.25
C GLY A 257 -8.20 2.52 26.92
N GLY A 258 -7.49 2.94 25.88
CA GLY A 258 -7.36 2.19 24.63
C GLY A 258 -6.02 1.46 24.50
N ASP A 259 -5.75 0.94 23.31
CA ASP A 259 -4.42 0.45 22.93
C ASP A 259 -4.18 0.70 21.43
N VAL A 260 -3.01 0.32 20.93
CA VAL A 260 -2.67 0.46 19.52
C VAL A 260 -2.31 -0.86 18.89
N LYS A 261 -2.51 -0.93 17.58
CA LYS A 261 -2.05 -1.98 16.69
C LYS A 261 -1.09 -1.36 15.69
N VAL A 262 0.15 -1.83 15.62
CA VAL A 262 1.07 -1.34 14.58
C VAL A 262 0.88 -2.18 13.33
N SER A 263 0.62 -1.52 12.20
CA SER A 263 0.44 -2.17 10.91
C SER A 263 1.70 -2.10 10.05
N PHE A 264 2.09 -3.25 9.53
CA PHE A 264 3.23 -3.41 8.63
C PHE A 264 2.74 -3.60 7.19
N GLY A 265 3.44 -3.00 6.22
CA GLY A 265 3.11 -3.13 4.80
C GLY A 265 2.27 -1.96 4.29
N GLY A 266 1.08 -2.27 3.76
CA GLY A 266 0.21 -1.33 3.06
C GLY A 266 0.52 -1.20 1.56
N ALA A 267 -0.30 -0.41 0.86
CA ALA A 267 -0.27 -0.29 -0.60
C ALA A 267 1.03 0.28 -1.19
N THR A 268 1.83 1.01 -0.39
CA THR A 268 3.05 1.68 -0.85
C THR A 268 4.29 1.26 -0.06
N GLY A 269 5.44 1.26 -0.73
CA GLY A 269 6.71 0.83 -0.17
C GLY A 269 6.98 -0.66 -0.34
N ILE A 270 8.00 -1.15 0.38
CA ILE A 270 8.38 -2.57 0.40
C ILE A 270 8.11 -3.08 1.80
N GLU A 271 7.33 -4.15 1.93
CA GLU A 271 7.09 -4.75 3.24
C GLU A 271 8.30 -5.59 3.71
N LEU A 272 8.42 -5.79 5.02
CA LEU A 272 9.62 -6.41 5.60
C LEU A 272 9.87 -7.82 5.06
N ALA A 273 8.83 -8.62 4.79
CA ALA A 273 9.05 -9.97 4.30
C ALA A 273 9.56 -10.01 2.85
N GLN A 274 9.28 -8.98 2.04
CA GLN A 274 9.88 -8.78 0.72
C GLN A 274 11.37 -8.38 0.82
N ALA A 275 11.72 -7.50 1.76
CA ALA A 275 13.09 -6.99 1.88
C ALA A 275 14.04 -7.95 2.64
N CYS A 276 13.55 -8.62 3.67
CA CYS A 276 14.33 -9.55 4.48
C CYS A 276 14.36 -10.95 3.87
N THR A 277 15.55 -11.47 3.58
CA THR A 277 15.72 -12.76 2.91
C THR A 277 15.71 -13.98 3.84
N SER A 278 15.86 -13.76 5.15
CA SER A 278 15.83 -14.83 6.16
C SER A 278 14.67 -14.68 7.15
N VAL A 279 14.15 -15.80 7.63
CA VAL A 279 13.11 -15.83 8.68
C VAL A 279 13.62 -15.19 9.97
N ALA A 280 14.86 -15.46 10.36
CA ALA A 280 15.44 -14.94 11.60
C ALA A 280 15.58 -13.41 11.58
N THR A 281 16.08 -12.84 10.48
CA THR A 281 16.19 -11.38 10.34
C THR A 281 14.81 -10.73 10.27
N LEU A 282 13.86 -11.34 9.56
CA LEU A 282 12.48 -10.83 9.50
C LEU A 282 11.81 -10.82 10.88
N GLN A 283 11.91 -11.93 11.62
CA GLN A 283 11.37 -12.03 12.98
C GLN A 283 12.01 -11.02 13.92
N ALA A 284 13.33 -10.82 13.82
CA ALA A 284 14.05 -9.83 14.63
C ALA A 284 13.56 -8.39 14.36
N GLU A 285 13.26 -8.05 13.11
CA GLU A 285 12.70 -6.73 12.78
C GLU A 285 11.28 -6.55 13.33
N TYR A 286 10.40 -7.55 13.22
CA TYR A 286 9.08 -7.49 13.86
C TYR A 286 9.19 -7.40 15.39
N GLN A 287 10.05 -8.21 16.00
CA GLN A 287 10.30 -8.18 17.45
C GLN A 287 10.79 -6.80 17.91
N ALA A 288 11.67 -6.16 17.16
CA ALA A 288 12.20 -4.85 17.53
C ALA A 288 11.08 -3.81 17.64
N VAL A 289 10.10 -3.83 16.74
CA VAL A 289 8.94 -2.92 16.79
C VAL A 289 8.00 -3.30 17.93
N VAL A 290 7.69 -4.58 18.12
CA VAL A 290 6.89 -5.09 19.25
C VAL A 290 7.48 -4.63 20.58
N THR A 291 8.79 -4.79 20.76
CA THR A 291 9.50 -4.37 21.97
C THR A 291 9.56 -2.85 22.11
N ALA A 292 9.82 -2.11 21.04
CA ALA A 292 9.96 -0.65 21.09
C ALA A 292 8.72 0.03 21.67
N TYR A 293 7.54 -0.44 21.28
CA TYR A 293 6.25 0.13 21.71
C TYR A 293 5.48 -0.73 22.72
N ASN A 294 6.05 -1.84 23.20
CA ASN A 294 5.38 -2.80 24.09
C ASN A 294 4.01 -3.21 23.53
N LEU A 295 3.99 -3.73 22.30
CA LEU A 295 2.77 -4.01 21.57
C LEU A 295 2.09 -5.29 22.04
N LYS A 296 0.77 -5.25 22.13
CA LYS A 296 -0.10 -6.42 22.30
C LYS A 296 -0.75 -6.88 21.00
N TYR A 297 -0.81 -5.98 20.01
CA TYR A 297 -1.46 -6.19 18.73
C TYR A 297 -0.54 -5.74 17.60
N ILE A 298 -0.38 -6.58 16.58
CA ILE A 298 0.21 -6.21 15.30
C ILE A 298 -0.72 -6.58 14.15
N ASP A 299 -0.57 -5.87 13.05
CA ASP A 299 -1.28 -6.10 11.79
C ASP A 299 -0.28 -6.27 10.66
N LEU A 300 -0.56 -7.18 9.73
CA LEU A 300 0.19 -7.32 8.50
C LEU A 300 -0.76 -6.99 7.36
N ASP A 301 -0.66 -5.77 6.85
CA ASP A 301 -1.39 -5.30 5.69
C ASP A 301 -0.63 -5.67 4.41
N ILE A 302 -1.12 -6.67 3.70
CA ILE A 302 -0.39 -7.37 2.65
C ILE A 302 -1.10 -7.15 1.32
N GLU A 303 -0.51 -6.29 0.51
CA GLU A 303 -1.12 -5.79 -0.72
C GLU A 303 -0.22 -5.99 -1.95
N GLY A 304 -0.77 -5.69 -3.12
CA GLY A 304 -0.06 -5.71 -4.38
C GLY A 304 0.65 -7.05 -4.65
N ALA A 305 1.90 -7.00 -5.11
CA ALA A 305 2.66 -8.21 -5.42
C ALA A 305 2.95 -9.09 -4.19
N ALA A 306 2.95 -8.54 -2.98
CA ALA A 306 3.29 -9.27 -1.76
C ALA A 306 2.23 -10.30 -1.36
N VAL A 307 0.98 -10.12 -1.81
CA VAL A 307 -0.13 -11.06 -1.54
C VAL A 307 -0.04 -12.33 -2.39
N ALA A 308 0.66 -12.26 -3.53
CA ALA A 308 0.75 -13.35 -4.52
C ALA A 308 2.12 -14.03 -4.56
N ASP A 309 3.11 -13.56 -3.78
CA ASP A 309 4.46 -14.13 -3.76
C ASP A 309 4.58 -15.26 -2.70
N PRO A 310 4.62 -16.54 -3.11
CA PRO A 310 4.64 -17.66 -2.18
C PRO A 310 5.89 -17.68 -1.27
N THR A 311 7.01 -17.11 -1.73
CA THR A 311 8.26 -17.12 -0.97
C THR A 311 8.18 -16.17 0.22
N THR A 312 7.68 -14.95 0.00
CA THR A 312 7.53 -13.95 1.05
C THR A 312 6.40 -14.33 2.01
N ILE A 313 5.30 -14.90 1.51
CA ILE A 313 4.21 -15.45 2.33
C ILE A 313 4.72 -16.52 3.29
N ALA A 314 5.43 -17.55 2.80
CA ALA A 314 5.95 -18.62 3.65
C ALA A 314 6.95 -18.10 4.70
N ARG A 315 7.83 -17.17 4.30
CA ARG A 315 8.80 -16.53 5.19
C ARG A 315 8.09 -15.71 6.29
N ARG A 316 7.08 -14.92 5.90
CA ARG A 316 6.27 -14.09 6.81
C ARG A 316 5.57 -14.97 7.84
N SER A 317 4.84 -15.99 7.39
CA SER A 317 4.13 -16.94 8.26
C SER A 317 5.05 -17.60 9.29
N THR A 318 6.22 -18.08 8.86
CA THR A 318 7.20 -18.71 9.76
C THR A 318 7.76 -17.71 10.78
N ALA A 319 8.07 -16.48 10.34
CA ALA A 319 8.57 -15.43 11.22
C ALA A 319 7.51 -14.99 12.25
N LEU A 320 6.23 -14.90 11.86
CA LEU A 320 5.13 -14.55 12.76
C LEU A 320 4.87 -15.63 13.81
N ALA A 321 4.94 -16.92 13.44
CA ALA A 321 4.81 -18.02 14.39
C ALA A 321 5.93 -17.98 15.43
N ALA A 322 7.17 -17.74 14.99
CA ALA A 322 8.31 -17.56 15.88
C ALA A 322 8.17 -16.31 16.77
N LEU A 323 7.65 -15.21 16.23
CA LEU A 323 7.37 -13.99 16.98
C LEU A 323 6.32 -14.22 18.07
N GLN A 324 5.23 -14.91 17.77
CA GLN A 324 4.19 -15.24 18.76
C GLN A 324 4.71 -16.16 19.86
N LYS A 325 5.57 -17.11 19.51
CA LYS A 325 6.25 -17.96 20.50
C LYS A 325 7.14 -17.15 21.45
N ALA A 326 7.81 -16.12 20.93
CA ALA A 326 8.67 -15.22 21.71
C ALA A 326 7.85 -14.22 22.56
N ASN A 327 6.61 -13.92 22.18
CA ASN A 327 5.74 -12.96 22.87
C ASN A 327 4.38 -13.61 23.17
N PRO A 328 4.29 -14.46 24.21
CA PRO A 328 3.03 -15.09 24.59
C PRO A 328 1.93 -14.04 24.82
N GLY A 329 0.81 -14.19 24.12
CA GLY A 329 -0.32 -13.25 24.18
C GLY A 329 -0.32 -12.18 23.09
N LEU A 330 0.73 -12.06 22.27
CA LEU A 330 0.74 -11.16 21.10
C LEU A 330 -0.36 -11.60 20.10
N LYS A 331 -1.27 -10.67 19.81
CA LYS A 331 -2.34 -10.84 18.84
C LYS A 331 -1.87 -10.38 17.46
N ILE A 332 -2.09 -11.21 16.47
CA ILE A 332 -1.68 -10.98 15.08
C ILE A 332 -2.93 -11.00 14.20
N SER A 333 -3.09 -9.98 13.37
CA SER A 333 -4.02 -10.03 12.24
C SER A 333 -3.31 -9.95 10.90
N LEU A 334 -4.02 -10.42 9.89
CA LEU A 334 -3.69 -10.18 8.49
C LEU A 334 -4.77 -9.27 7.90
N THR A 335 -4.37 -8.15 7.32
CA THR A 335 -5.24 -7.26 6.55
C THR A 335 -5.00 -7.50 5.07
N LEU A 336 -6.07 -7.83 4.33
CA LEU A 336 -5.97 -8.38 2.98
C LEU A 336 -6.99 -7.76 2.01
N PRO A 337 -6.63 -7.59 0.73
CA PRO A 337 -7.59 -7.24 -0.33
C PRO A 337 -8.70 -8.28 -0.45
N VAL A 338 -9.91 -7.83 -0.77
CA VAL A 338 -11.08 -8.70 -0.85
C VAL A 338 -11.97 -8.30 -2.03
N LEU A 339 -12.75 -9.26 -2.52
CA LEU A 339 -13.89 -8.99 -3.39
C LEU A 339 -15.19 -9.29 -2.60
N PRO A 340 -16.38 -8.89 -3.11
CA PRO A 340 -17.64 -9.27 -2.50
C PRO A 340 -17.81 -10.80 -2.35
N GLU A 341 -17.15 -11.58 -3.21
CA GLU A 341 -17.09 -13.04 -3.17
C GLU A 341 -16.07 -13.61 -2.15
N GLY A 342 -15.42 -12.76 -1.37
CA GLY A 342 -14.42 -13.13 -0.35
C GLY A 342 -12.99 -12.85 -0.79
N LEU A 343 -12.03 -13.41 -0.05
CA LEU A 343 -10.61 -13.33 -0.41
C LEU A 343 -10.38 -14.02 -1.76
N THR A 344 -9.51 -13.44 -2.57
CA THR A 344 -8.98 -14.12 -3.76
C THR A 344 -8.18 -15.36 -3.36
N VAL A 345 -7.83 -16.21 -4.33
CA VAL A 345 -6.98 -17.39 -4.06
C VAL A 345 -5.68 -17.00 -3.37
N ASP A 346 -5.07 -15.88 -3.77
CA ASP A 346 -3.85 -15.36 -3.16
C ASP A 346 -4.07 -14.98 -1.70
N GLY A 347 -5.14 -14.23 -1.40
CA GLY A 347 -5.50 -13.90 -0.02
C GLY A 347 -5.76 -15.13 0.85
N VAL A 348 -6.47 -16.15 0.33
CA VAL A 348 -6.67 -17.42 1.02
C VAL A 348 -5.35 -18.14 1.28
N ASN A 349 -4.40 -18.09 0.32
CA ASN A 349 -3.08 -18.69 0.48
C ASN A 349 -2.27 -18.02 1.59
N VAL A 350 -2.38 -16.70 1.78
CA VAL A 350 -1.75 -16.00 2.92
C VAL A 350 -2.29 -16.55 4.25
N VAL A 351 -3.61 -16.60 4.41
CA VAL A 351 -4.25 -17.09 5.65
C VAL A 351 -3.89 -18.55 5.91
N LYS A 352 -3.96 -19.39 4.87
CA LYS A 352 -3.60 -20.80 4.95
C LYS A 352 -2.12 -20.98 5.33
N SER A 353 -1.20 -20.23 4.73
CA SER A 353 0.21 -20.29 5.06
C SER A 353 0.48 -19.94 6.53
N ALA A 354 -0.18 -18.90 7.05
CA ALA A 354 -0.07 -18.52 8.46
C ALA A 354 -0.58 -19.63 9.39
N LYS A 355 -1.77 -20.17 9.09
CA LYS A 355 -2.34 -21.32 9.82
C LYS A 355 -1.39 -22.52 9.82
N ASP A 356 -0.89 -22.92 8.65
CA ASP A 356 -0.06 -24.11 8.49
C ASP A 356 1.33 -23.94 9.14
N ALA A 357 1.84 -22.70 9.23
CA ALA A 357 3.04 -22.37 9.98
C ALA A 357 2.84 -22.33 11.52
N GLY A 358 1.59 -22.44 11.99
CA GLY A 358 1.24 -22.42 13.41
C GLY A 358 1.06 -21.03 14.00
N VAL A 359 0.77 -20.00 13.18
CA VAL A 359 0.36 -18.68 13.67
C VAL A 359 -1.03 -18.81 14.29
N ASN A 360 -1.18 -18.40 15.55
CA ASN A 360 -2.48 -18.27 16.18
C ASN A 360 -3.09 -16.93 15.76
N LEU A 361 -3.72 -16.90 14.59
CA LEU A 361 -4.33 -15.69 14.05
C LEU A 361 -5.50 -15.25 14.93
N ASP A 362 -5.45 -13.99 15.35
CA ASP A 362 -6.53 -13.34 16.08
C ASP A 362 -7.64 -12.93 15.11
N LEU A 363 -7.25 -12.42 13.93
CA LEU A 363 -8.14 -11.79 12.96
C LEU A 363 -7.64 -11.92 11.52
N VAL A 364 -8.58 -12.12 10.60
CA VAL A 364 -8.44 -11.87 9.17
C VAL A 364 -9.31 -10.65 8.86
N ASN A 365 -8.67 -9.51 8.72
CA ASN A 365 -9.31 -8.23 8.46
C ASN A 365 -9.35 -8.00 6.93
N ILE A 366 -10.52 -7.71 6.38
CA ILE A 366 -10.67 -7.51 4.94
C ILE A 366 -10.77 -6.03 4.61
N MET A 367 -10.04 -5.61 3.56
CA MET A 367 -10.15 -4.28 3.00
C MET A 367 -11.35 -4.24 2.05
N ALA A 368 -12.52 -3.94 2.62
CA ALA A 368 -13.81 -3.92 1.95
C ALA A 368 -13.98 -2.63 1.12
N MET A 369 -13.11 -2.44 0.13
CA MET A 369 -12.92 -1.23 -0.65
C MET A 369 -12.44 -1.56 -2.07
N ASP A 370 -12.57 -0.59 -2.98
CA ASP A 370 -11.94 -0.58 -4.30
C ASP A 370 -12.23 -1.80 -5.19
N TYR A 371 -13.49 -2.25 -5.17
CA TYR A 371 -13.94 -3.44 -5.89
C TYR A 371 -13.88 -3.32 -7.42
N GLY A 372 -13.72 -2.11 -7.97
CA GLY A 372 -13.81 -1.80 -9.38
C GLY A 372 -15.21 -2.01 -9.96
N ARG A 373 -16.26 -1.88 -9.14
CA ARG A 373 -17.66 -2.17 -9.51
C ARG A 373 -18.47 -0.88 -9.56
N SER A 374 -18.78 -0.43 -10.77
CA SER A 374 -19.63 0.76 -10.95
C SER A 374 -21.09 0.49 -10.59
N ALA A 375 -21.75 1.53 -10.07
CA ALA A 375 -23.19 1.55 -9.77
C ALA A 375 -23.69 0.47 -8.79
N GLN A 376 -22.85 0.02 -7.87
CA GLN A 376 -23.20 -0.87 -6.77
C GLN A 376 -23.03 -0.16 -5.42
N ASP A 377 -23.79 -0.61 -4.42
CA ASP A 377 -23.74 -0.08 -3.05
C ASP A 377 -22.57 -0.70 -2.28
N TYR A 378 -21.60 0.10 -1.81
CA TYR A 378 -20.40 -0.44 -1.19
C TYR A 378 -20.67 -0.98 0.22
N GLY A 379 -21.75 -0.56 0.88
CA GLY A 379 -22.22 -1.15 2.13
C GLY A 379 -22.66 -2.60 1.95
N ASP A 380 -23.53 -2.84 0.98
CA ASP A 380 -23.99 -4.19 0.63
C ASP A 380 -22.82 -5.08 0.20
N LEU A 381 -21.91 -4.55 -0.61
CA LEU A 381 -20.71 -5.27 -1.04
C LEU A 381 -19.77 -5.61 0.13
N ALA A 382 -19.58 -4.69 1.08
CA ALA A 382 -18.79 -4.95 2.28
C ALA A 382 -19.41 -6.05 3.14
N ILE A 383 -20.73 -6.00 3.38
CA ILE A 383 -21.45 -7.05 4.13
C ILE A 383 -21.34 -8.39 3.41
N GLN A 384 -21.45 -8.41 2.08
CA GLN A 384 -21.28 -9.60 1.28
C GLN A 384 -19.85 -10.17 1.41
N ALA A 385 -18.83 -9.31 1.30
CA ALA A 385 -17.42 -9.70 1.45
C ALA A 385 -17.16 -10.33 2.82
N VAL A 386 -17.74 -9.80 3.90
CA VAL A 386 -17.65 -10.37 5.25
C VAL A 386 -18.27 -11.77 5.30
N LYS A 387 -19.48 -11.95 4.76
CA LYS A 387 -20.16 -13.27 4.75
C LYS A 387 -19.34 -14.31 3.99
N SER A 388 -18.86 -13.96 2.79
CA SER A 388 -18.06 -14.83 1.95
C SER A 388 -16.73 -15.20 2.61
N THR A 389 -16.04 -14.22 3.20
CA THR A 389 -14.79 -14.45 3.92
C THR A 389 -15.02 -15.33 5.15
N LYS A 390 -16.10 -15.11 5.90
CA LYS A 390 -16.48 -15.97 7.03
C LYS A 390 -16.63 -17.43 6.58
N ASP A 391 -17.26 -17.70 5.44
CA ASP A 391 -17.38 -19.07 4.93
C ASP A 391 -16.02 -19.69 4.55
N GLN A 392 -15.12 -18.91 3.97
CA GLN A 392 -13.74 -19.34 3.70
C GLN A 392 -12.99 -19.67 5.00
N ILE A 393 -13.09 -18.82 6.03
CA ILE A 393 -12.47 -19.06 7.34
C ILE A 393 -13.09 -20.28 8.03
N LYS A 394 -14.41 -20.43 7.99
CA LYS A 394 -15.13 -21.61 8.50
C LYS A 394 -14.61 -22.89 7.86
N GLN A 395 -14.45 -22.90 6.53
CA GLN A 395 -13.90 -24.06 5.82
C GLN A 395 -12.44 -24.33 6.18
N LEU A 396 -11.61 -23.28 6.28
CA LEU A 396 -10.18 -23.42 6.51
C LEU A 396 -9.84 -23.91 7.94
N TYR A 397 -10.61 -23.47 8.94
CA TYR A 397 -10.38 -23.79 10.35
C TYR A 397 -11.33 -24.86 10.92
N GLY A 398 -12.37 -25.26 10.20
CA GLY A 398 -13.40 -26.16 10.72
C GLY A 398 -14.26 -25.52 11.81
N ASN A 399 -14.44 -24.20 11.77
CA ASN A 399 -15.14 -23.41 12.78
C ASN A 399 -16.67 -23.50 12.65
N SER A 400 -17.39 -23.15 13.72
CA SER A 400 -18.80 -22.76 13.60
C SER A 400 -18.92 -21.38 12.92
N ASP A 401 -20.13 -21.01 12.47
CA ASP A 401 -20.33 -19.67 11.88
C ASP A 401 -19.99 -18.55 12.87
N ALA A 402 -20.41 -18.67 14.13
CA ALA A 402 -20.12 -17.69 15.18
C ALA A 402 -18.61 -17.57 15.46
N ALA A 403 -17.88 -18.70 15.48
CA ALA A 403 -16.43 -18.67 15.67
C ALA A 403 -15.71 -18.08 14.44
N ALA A 404 -16.19 -18.35 13.24
CA ALA A 404 -15.63 -17.78 12.02
C ALA A 404 -15.90 -16.27 11.91
N PHE A 405 -17.08 -15.77 12.28
CA PHE A 405 -17.35 -14.33 12.34
C PHE A 405 -16.42 -13.59 13.31
N LYS A 406 -16.16 -14.17 14.49
CA LYS A 406 -15.21 -13.62 15.46
C LYS A 406 -13.76 -13.54 14.96
N MET A 407 -13.41 -14.30 13.93
CA MET A 407 -12.11 -14.22 13.28
C MET A 407 -12.09 -13.22 12.11
N VAL A 408 -13.23 -12.69 11.67
CA VAL A 408 -13.31 -11.74 10.55
C VAL A 408 -13.39 -10.31 11.07
N GLY A 409 -12.50 -9.47 10.54
CA GLY A 409 -12.56 -8.02 10.66
C GLY A 409 -12.93 -7.38 9.32
N VAL A 410 -13.46 -6.15 9.35
CA VAL A 410 -13.82 -5.41 8.13
C VAL A 410 -13.33 -3.97 8.20
N THR A 411 -12.71 -3.53 7.11
CA THR A 411 -12.14 -2.18 6.95
C THR A 411 -12.58 -1.63 5.59
N PRO A 412 -13.69 -0.87 5.49
CA PRO A 412 -13.99 -0.10 4.30
C PRO A 412 -13.15 1.18 4.22
N MET A 413 -13.10 1.78 3.03
CA MET A 413 -12.55 3.11 2.81
C MET A 413 -13.70 4.12 2.91
N LEU A 414 -13.56 5.19 3.70
CA LEU A 414 -14.66 6.12 3.97
C LEU A 414 -15.00 7.01 2.77
N GLY A 415 -16.28 7.23 2.47
CA GLY A 415 -16.68 8.14 1.39
C GLY A 415 -16.22 7.65 0.01
N VAL A 416 -15.67 8.54 -0.81
CA VAL A 416 -15.18 8.21 -2.16
C VAL A 416 -13.95 7.33 -2.07
N ASN A 417 -13.95 6.27 -2.87
CA ASN A 417 -12.89 5.28 -3.06
C ASN A 417 -11.99 5.62 -4.25
N ASP A 418 -10.86 4.94 -4.39
CA ASP A 418 -9.92 5.16 -5.50
C ASP A 418 -10.57 4.82 -6.85
N ASP A 419 -11.41 3.79 -6.88
CA ASP A 419 -12.16 3.36 -8.05
C ASP A 419 -13.45 4.18 -8.34
N GLN A 420 -13.63 5.30 -7.64
CA GLN A 420 -14.80 6.18 -7.69
C GLN A 420 -16.09 5.61 -7.08
N GLY A 421 -16.02 4.41 -6.49
CA GLY A 421 -17.02 3.88 -5.59
C GLY A 421 -17.23 4.76 -4.36
N LYS A 422 -18.31 4.51 -3.62
CA LYS A 422 -18.64 5.31 -2.44
C LYS A 422 -19.16 4.45 -1.31
N PHE A 423 -18.52 4.55 -0.15
CA PHE A 423 -19.01 4.01 1.12
C PHE A 423 -19.54 5.17 1.99
N LEU A 424 -20.87 5.27 2.08
CA LEU A 424 -21.57 6.36 2.74
C LEU A 424 -21.83 6.08 4.23
N GLN A 425 -22.35 7.08 4.95
CA GLN A 425 -22.68 6.95 6.38
C GLN A 425 -23.87 6.02 6.61
N SER A 426 -24.79 5.88 5.64
CA SER A 426 -25.80 4.83 5.64
C SER A 426 -25.15 3.45 5.71
N ASP A 427 -24.19 3.23 4.82
CA ASP A 427 -23.48 1.97 4.62
C ASP A 427 -22.68 1.62 5.88
N ALA A 428 -22.06 2.62 6.49
CA ALA A 428 -21.41 2.48 7.80
C ALA A 428 -22.40 2.01 8.88
N ARG A 429 -23.59 2.61 8.96
CA ARG A 429 -24.60 2.21 9.96
C ARG A 429 -25.08 0.78 9.73
N ASP A 430 -25.32 0.40 8.48
CA ASP A 430 -25.76 -0.95 8.13
C ASP A 430 -24.66 -1.98 8.42
N LEU A 431 -23.41 -1.67 8.08
CA LEU A 431 -22.26 -2.52 8.39
C LEU A 431 -22.06 -2.71 9.89
N ILE A 432 -22.16 -1.64 10.70
CA ILE A 432 -22.01 -1.74 12.16
C ILE A 432 -23.18 -2.49 12.80
N ALA A 433 -24.41 -2.29 12.32
CA ALA A 433 -25.56 -3.07 12.78
C ALA A 433 -25.37 -4.57 12.47
N PHE A 434 -24.94 -4.89 11.24
CA PHE A 434 -24.60 -6.26 10.85
C PHE A 434 -23.46 -6.84 11.69
N ALA A 435 -22.40 -6.07 11.94
CA ALA A 435 -21.24 -6.48 12.72
C ALA A 435 -21.62 -6.85 14.15
N ASN A 436 -22.40 -6.00 14.83
CA ASN A 436 -22.92 -6.26 16.17
C ASN A 436 -23.84 -7.49 16.20
N ALA A 437 -24.74 -7.63 15.23
CA ALA A 437 -25.67 -8.77 15.17
C ALA A 437 -24.98 -10.12 14.97
N ASN A 438 -23.81 -10.14 14.35
CA ASN A 438 -23.06 -11.37 14.03
C ASN A 438 -21.80 -11.56 14.89
N HIS A 439 -21.53 -10.64 15.82
CA HIS A 439 -20.36 -10.66 16.69
C HIS A 439 -19.04 -10.79 15.93
N LEU A 440 -18.82 -9.87 14.98
CA LEU A 440 -17.56 -9.78 14.26
C LEU A 440 -16.37 -9.63 15.21
N GLY A 441 -15.17 -9.99 14.77
CA GLY A 441 -13.98 -9.83 15.61
C GLY A 441 -13.52 -8.38 15.74
N PHE A 442 -13.79 -7.57 14.71
CA PHE A 442 -13.18 -6.25 14.56
C PHE A 442 -13.89 -5.41 13.49
N VAL A 443 -13.92 -4.09 13.68
CA VAL A 443 -14.24 -3.12 12.63
C VAL A 443 -13.19 -2.00 12.61
N SER A 444 -12.88 -1.51 11.43
CA SER A 444 -11.96 -0.39 11.21
C SER A 444 -12.37 0.35 9.94
N TYR A 445 -11.59 1.34 9.52
CA TYR A 445 -11.77 2.02 8.25
C TYR A 445 -10.49 2.74 7.82
N TRP A 446 -10.38 2.98 6.50
CA TRP A 446 -9.38 3.84 5.89
C TRP A 446 -9.97 5.22 5.54
N GLU A 447 -9.61 6.30 6.23
CA GLU A 447 -8.80 6.36 7.45
C GLU A 447 -9.28 7.50 8.36
N ALA A 448 -8.77 7.58 9.59
CA ALA A 448 -9.20 8.56 10.59
C ALA A 448 -8.97 10.01 10.15
N ASN A 449 -7.91 10.30 9.41
CA ASN A 449 -7.63 11.67 8.97
C ASN A 449 -8.67 12.18 7.95
N ARG A 450 -9.22 11.28 7.13
CA ARG A 450 -10.23 11.62 6.11
C ARG A 450 -11.56 12.06 6.71
N ASP A 451 -11.85 11.63 7.93
CA ASP A 451 -13.15 11.81 8.59
C ASP A 451 -13.27 13.13 9.37
N LYS A 452 -12.27 14.03 9.31
CA LYS A 452 -12.25 15.27 10.13
C LYS A 452 -13.46 16.18 9.88
N ASN A 453 -13.91 16.31 8.64
CA ASN A 453 -15.04 17.15 8.23
C ASN A 453 -15.46 16.85 6.79
N ALA A 454 -16.61 17.38 6.38
CA ALA A 454 -16.93 17.49 4.96
C ALA A 454 -15.87 18.35 4.27
N CYS A 455 -15.22 17.80 3.27
CA CYS A 455 -14.29 18.52 2.41
C CYS A 455 -14.30 17.93 1.00
N GLN A 456 -13.76 18.72 0.06
CA GLN A 456 -13.49 18.31 -1.31
C GLN A 456 -11.99 18.47 -1.55
N GLY A 457 -11.30 17.40 -1.94
CA GLY A 457 -9.84 17.40 -2.05
C GLY A 457 -9.26 16.03 -2.35
N ALA A 458 -7.94 15.91 -2.18
CA ALA A 458 -7.24 14.65 -2.36
C ALA A 458 -7.79 13.58 -1.39
N LEU A 459 -7.90 12.33 -1.86
CA LEU A 459 -8.57 11.27 -1.10
C LEU A 459 -7.93 11.02 0.27
N PHE A 460 -6.60 11.16 0.41
CA PHE A 460 -5.93 11.03 1.73
C PHE A 460 -6.32 12.12 2.75
N GLN A 461 -6.91 13.23 2.31
CA GLN A 461 -7.35 14.33 3.18
C GLN A 461 -8.85 14.30 3.45
N CYS A 462 -9.64 13.72 2.54
CA CYS A 462 -11.08 13.92 2.48
C CYS A 462 -11.83 12.65 2.11
N THR A 463 -12.99 12.45 2.74
CA THR A 463 -13.99 11.48 2.28
C THR A 463 -14.69 11.91 0.99
N ASN A 464 -14.61 13.18 0.60
CA ASN A 464 -15.28 13.74 -0.59
C ASN A 464 -16.79 13.52 -0.62
N VAL A 465 -17.42 13.34 0.54
CA VAL A 465 -18.88 13.26 0.72
C VAL A 465 -19.33 14.28 1.76
N THR A 466 -20.62 14.63 1.73
CA THR A 466 -21.21 15.48 2.76
C THR A 466 -21.24 14.71 4.08
N GLN A 467 -20.73 15.32 5.15
CA GLN A 467 -20.69 14.74 6.48
C GLN A 467 -20.54 15.79 7.57
N THR A 468 -20.94 15.44 8.78
CA THR A 468 -20.49 16.18 9.97
C THR A 468 -19.08 15.75 10.39
N PRO A 469 -18.33 16.57 11.14
CA PRO A 469 -17.02 16.17 11.67
C PRO A 469 -17.05 14.85 12.44
N PHE A 470 -16.21 13.92 12.00
CA PHE A 470 -16.01 12.59 12.58
C PHE A 470 -17.27 11.71 12.61
N GLU A 471 -18.18 11.89 11.64
CA GLU A 471 -19.45 11.15 11.60
C GLU A 471 -19.24 9.65 11.44
N PHE A 472 -18.34 9.22 10.55
CA PHE A 472 -18.04 7.81 10.36
C PHE A 472 -17.42 7.21 11.62
N SER A 473 -16.45 7.88 12.22
CA SER A 473 -15.79 7.46 13.46
C SER A 473 -16.81 7.20 14.57
N LYS A 474 -17.77 8.11 14.74
CA LYS A 474 -18.84 7.99 15.75
C LYS A 474 -19.80 6.82 15.46
N ILE A 475 -20.06 6.51 14.19
CA ILE A 475 -20.85 5.33 13.79
C ILE A 475 -20.08 4.05 14.14
N PHE A 476 -18.80 3.96 13.76
CA PHE A 476 -17.94 2.80 14.04
C PHE A 476 -17.70 2.60 15.54
N ALA A 477 -17.63 3.67 16.32
CA ALA A 477 -17.57 3.61 17.78
C ALA A 477 -18.80 2.92 18.43
N GLY A 478 -19.90 2.77 17.69
CA GLY A 478 -21.08 2.00 18.12
C GLY A 478 -20.93 0.48 18.04
N PHE A 479 -19.81 -0.03 17.54
CA PHE A 479 -19.53 -1.47 17.57
C PHE A 479 -19.08 -1.93 18.96
N THR A 480 -19.77 -2.94 19.50
CA THR A 480 -19.55 -3.44 20.87
C THR A 480 -19.09 -4.90 20.92
N GLY A 481 -19.00 -5.58 19.77
CA GLY A 481 -18.56 -6.98 19.68
C GLY A 481 -19.67 -8.00 19.83
#